data_AF-A0A3B0RSB5-F1
#
_entry.id   AF-A0A3B0RSB5-F1
#
_cell.length_a   1.000
_cell.length_b   1.000
_cell.length_c   1.000
_cell.angle_alpha   90.00
_cell.angle_beta   90.00
_cell.angle_gamma   90.00
#
_symmetry.space_group_name_H-M   'P 1'
#
loop_
_entity.id
_entity.type
_entity.pdbx_description
1 polymer ?
#
loop_
_entity_poly.entity_id
_entity_poly.type
_entity_poly.pdbx_seq_one_letter_code
_entity_poly.pdbx_strand_id
1 'polypeptide(L)'
;MLQGFKRANNILSQAEEKDGVEYSYGADVKFAETDAEKALFAALDQAEADIEIALKSEDFATAMAAMAALRAPIDGFFEAVKINDDNEVLRRNRLNLLSRIRKTCLQAADLTRVEG
;
A
#
# COMPACT_ATOMS: atom_id res chain seq x y z
N MET A 1 7.44 -7.93 6.62
CA MET A 1 6.61 -7.39 5.53
C MET A 1 5.16 -7.90 5.57
N LEU A 2 4.93 -9.22 5.67
CA LEU A 2 3.58 -9.82 5.71
C LEU A 2 2.62 -9.21 6.75
N GLN A 3 3.10 -8.69 7.88
CA GLN A 3 2.26 -8.11 8.94
C GLN A 3 1.56 -6.82 8.49
N GLY A 4 2.30 -5.85 7.95
CA GLY A 4 1.76 -4.57 7.47
C GLY A 4 0.77 -4.75 6.32
N PHE A 5 1.08 -5.64 5.38
CA PHE A 5 0.15 -6.03 4.31
C PHE A 5 -1.13 -6.66 4.84
N LYS A 6 -1.02 -7.67 5.74
CA LYS A 6 -2.20 -8.32 6.34
C LYS A 6 -3.08 -7.31 7.08
N ARG A 7 -2.46 -6.38 7.81
CA ARG A 7 -3.18 -5.29 8.48
C ARG A 7 -3.90 -4.38 7.49
N ALA A 8 -3.21 -3.93 6.44
CA ALA A 8 -3.80 -3.12 5.38
C ALA A 8 -4.99 -3.82 4.71
N ASN A 9 -4.82 -5.10 4.34
CA ASN A 9 -5.85 -5.91 3.73
C ASN A 9 -7.07 -6.08 4.65
N ASN A 10 -6.85 -6.41 5.92
CA ASN A 10 -7.94 -6.61 6.88
C ASN A 10 -8.74 -5.32 7.14
N ILE A 11 -8.07 -4.18 7.33
CA ILE A 11 -8.75 -2.90 7.55
C ILE A 11 -9.53 -2.49 6.31
N LEU A 12 -8.93 -2.63 5.13
CA LEU A 12 -9.57 -2.32 3.85
C LEU A 12 -10.82 -3.18 3.65
N SER A 13 -10.71 -4.51 3.77
CA SER A 13 -11.85 -5.41 3.57
C SER A 13 -12.99 -5.14 4.56
N GLN A 14 -12.66 -4.86 5.83
CA GLN A 14 -13.68 -4.50 6.83
C GLN A 14 -14.38 -3.17 6.48
N ALA A 15 -13.64 -2.19 5.98
CA ALA A 15 -14.23 -0.92 5.56
C ALA A 15 -15.10 -1.08 4.31
N GLU A 16 -14.66 -1.85 3.31
CA GLU A 16 -15.42 -2.14 2.10
C GLU A 16 -16.72 -2.89 2.38
N GLU A 17 -16.66 -3.91 3.24
CA GLU A 17 -17.84 -4.68 3.68
C GLU A 17 -18.83 -3.79 4.44
N LYS A 18 -18.33 -2.95 5.36
CA LYS A 18 -19.17 -2.06 6.16
C LYS A 18 -19.82 -0.97 5.32
N ASP A 19 -19.06 -0.38 4.40
CA ASP A 19 -19.50 0.78 3.63
C ASP A 19 -20.23 0.39 2.34
N GLY A 20 -20.13 -0.87 1.92
CA GLY A 20 -20.74 -1.38 0.68
C GLY A 20 -20.10 -0.81 -0.59
N VAL A 21 -18.88 -0.29 -0.49
CA VAL A 21 -18.14 0.36 -1.60
C VAL A 21 -16.71 -0.18 -1.66
N GLU A 22 -16.13 -0.19 -2.86
CA GLU A 22 -14.73 -0.50 -3.06
C GLU A 22 -13.87 0.77 -2.95
N TYR A 23 -12.72 0.66 -2.29
CA TYR A 23 -11.73 1.75 -2.23
C TYR A 23 -10.59 1.44 -3.20
N SER A 24 -10.84 1.63 -4.50
CA SER A 24 -9.87 1.36 -5.58
C SER A 24 -9.46 2.61 -6.36
N TYR A 25 -10.19 3.72 -6.19
CA TYR A 25 -9.89 4.99 -6.85
C TYR A 25 -8.84 5.77 -6.05
N GLY A 26 -7.58 5.48 -6.36
CA GLY A 26 -6.35 6.24 -6.12
C GLY A 26 -6.36 7.24 -4.97
N ALA A 27 -5.54 6.97 -3.95
CA ALA A 27 -5.23 7.95 -2.93
C ALA A 27 -4.54 9.18 -3.57
N ASP A 28 -4.82 10.37 -3.06
CA ASP A 28 -4.24 11.61 -3.55
C ASP A 28 -3.39 12.25 -2.46
N VAL A 29 -2.11 12.48 -2.78
CA VAL A 29 -1.14 13.08 -1.86
C VAL A 29 -1.56 14.47 -1.38
N LYS A 30 -2.42 15.18 -2.13
CA LYS A 30 -2.94 16.49 -1.71
C LYS A 30 -3.82 16.42 -0.45
N PHE A 31 -4.37 15.24 -0.15
CA PHE A 31 -5.17 14.99 1.05
C PHE A 31 -4.34 14.31 2.16
N ALA A 32 -3.02 14.14 1.98
CA ALA A 32 -2.13 13.68 3.03
C ALA A 32 -1.82 14.82 4.01
N GLU A 33 -2.16 14.63 5.28
CA GLU A 33 -1.92 15.64 6.32
C GLU A 33 -0.60 15.39 7.06
N THR A 34 -0.24 14.12 7.22
CA THR A 34 0.93 13.72 7.99
C THR A 34 2.14 13.48 7.09
N ASP A 35 3.33 13.69 7.66
CA ASP A 35 4.58 13.34 6.97
C ASP A 35 4.68 11.82 6.76
N ALA A 36 4.06 11.02 7.62
CA ALA A 36 3.99 9.58 7.47
C ALA A 36 3.16 9.15 6.24
N GLU A 37 2.03 9.80 5.98
CA GLU A 37 1.27 9.59 4.74
C GLU A 37 2.11 9.94 3.51
N LYS A 38 2.73 11.12 3.50
CA LYS A 38 3.55 11.58 2.37
C LYS A 38 4.76 10.66 2.12
N ALA A 39 5.42 10.21 3.19
CA ALA A 39 6.52 9.25 3.10
C ALA A 39 6.04 7.91 2.52
N LEU A 40 4.86 7.44 2.92
CA LEU A 40 4.27 6.22 2.37
C LEU A 40 3.88 6.39 0.90
N PHE A 41 3.32 7.53 0.49
CA PHE A 41 3.07 7.85 -0.92
C PHE A 41 4.35 7.75 -1.75
N ALA A 42 5.41 8.45 -1.33
CA ALA A 42 6.68 8.46 -2.04
C ALA A 42 7.31 7.05 -2.12
N ALA A 43 7.23 6.28 -1.03
CA ALA A 43 7.75 4.92 -0.99
C ALA A 43 6.96 3.97 -1.91
N LEU A 44 5.63 4.11 -1.97
CA LEU A 44 4.79 3.33 -2.88
C LEU A 44 5.05 3.69 -4.34
N ASP A 45 5.18 4.98 -4.67
CA ASP A 45 5.49 5.43 -6.03
C ASP A 45 6.84 4.86 -6.51
N GLN A 46 7.87 4.89 -5.64
CA GLN A 46 9.18 4.32 -5.96
C GLN A 46 9.11 2.80 -6.08
N ALA A 47 8.45 2.10 -5.15
CA ALA A 47 8.37 0.65 -5.19
C ALA A 47 7.56 0.15 -6.40
N GLU A 48 6.48 0.83 -6.77
CA GLU A 48 5.71 0.50 -7.98
C GLU A 48 6.57 0.64 -9.24
N ALA A 49 7.37 1.71 -9.35
CA ALA A 49 8.29 1.91 -10.47
C ALA A 49 9.39 0.83 -10.52
N ASP A 50 10.02 0.54 -9.39
CA ASP A 50 11.08 -0.48 -9.29
C ASP A 50 10.54 -1.88 -9.61
N ILE A 51 9.34 -2.23 -9.10
CA ILE A 51 8.67 -3.49 -9.39
C ILE A 51 8.30 -3.59 -10.88
N GLU A 52 7.83 -2.51 -11.51
CA GLU A 52 7.51 -2.52 -12.94
C GLU A 52 8.76 -2.73 -13.82
N ILE A 53 9.89 -2.09 -13.47
CA ILE A 53 11.16 -2.26 -14.19
C ILE A 53 11.70 -3.69 -13.99
N ALA A 54 11.65 -4.18 -12.75
CA ALA A 54 12.03 -5.54 -12.39
C ALA A 54 11.18 -6.58 -13.15
N LEU A 55 9.87 -6.36 -13.25
CA LEU A 55 8.94 -7.20 -14.02
C LEU A 55 9.34 -7.31 -15.48
N LYS A 56 9.72 -6.20 -16.11
CA LYS A 56 10.14 -6.19 -17.53
C LYS A 56 11.48 -6.88 -17.76
N SER A 57 12.31 -6.96 -16.73
CA SER A 57 13.68 -7.50 -16.80
C SER A 57 13.81 -8.87 -16.14
N GLU A 58 12.70 -9.46 -15.67
CA GLU A 58 12.66 -10.70 -14.89
C GLU A 58 13.58 -10.67 -13.65
N ASP A 59 13.81 -9.48 -13.08
CA ASP A 59 14.67 -9.27 -11.90
C ASP A 59 13.85 -9.36 -10.61
N PHE A 60 13.54 -10.59 -10.21
CA PHE A 60 12.77 -10.90 -9.01
C PHE A 60 13.45 -10.43 -7.71
N ALA A 61 14.78 -10.35 -7.70
CA ALA A 61 15.54 -9.89 -6.55
C ALA A 61 15.27 -8.40 -6.28
N THR A 62 15.27 -7.58 -7.33
CA THR A 62 14.94 -6.15 -7.24
C THR A 62 13.48 -5.94 -6.81
N ALA A 63 12.53 -6.71 -7.35
CA ALA A 63 11.13 -6.63 -6.92
C ALA A 63 10.95 -6.98 -5.43
N MET A 64 11.62 -8.04 -4.96
CA MET A 64 11.62 -8.45 -3.54
C MET A 64 12.27 -7.40 -2.63
N ALA A 65 13.34 -6.74 -3.09
CA ALA A 65 14.01 -5.66 -2.36
C ALA A 65 13.13 -4.41 -2.24
N ALA A 66 12.48 -3.99 -3.33
CA ALA A 66 11.53 -2.88 -3.35
C ALA A 66 10.36 -3.15 -2.39
N MET A 67 9.84 -4.38 -2.40
CA MET A 67 8.85 -4.84 -1.44
C MET A 67 9.37 -4.74 0.01
N ALA A 68 10.57 -5.26 0.30
CA ALA A 68 11.14 -5.19 1.65
C ALA A 68 11.30 -3.75 2.15
N ALA A 69 11.66 -2.81 1.26
CA ALA A 69 11.80 -1.39 1.58
C ALA A 69 10.48 -0.73 2.03
N LEU A 70 9.32 -1.22 1.57
CA LEU A 70 8.01 -0.72 2.00
C LEU A 70 7.69 -1.01 3.47
N ARG A 71 8.42 -1.91 4.13
CA ARG A 71 8.13 -2.28 5.53
C ARG A 71 8.15 -1.08 6.47
N ALA A 72 9.25 -0.32 6.46
CA ALA A 72 9.42 0.82 7.36
C ALA A 72 8.36 1.92 7.18
N PRO A 73 8.07 2.42 5.96
CA PRO A 73 7.05 3.43 5.76
C PRO A 73 5.63 2.94 6.07
N ILE A 74 5.32 1.66 5.82
CA ILE A 74 4.01 1.08 6.19
C ILE A 74 3.85 1.02 7.72
N ASP A 75 4.87 0.54 8.43
CA ASP A 75 4.84 0.46 9.89
C ASP A 75 4.71 1.88 10.50
N GLY A 76 5.52 2.84 10.04
CA GLY A 76 5.45 4.24 10.49
C GLY A 76 4.12 4.93 10.17
N PHE A 77 3.52 4.66 9.00
CA PHE A 77 2.18 5.12 8.68
C PHE A 77 1.15 4.60 9.68
N PHE A 78 1.19 3.31 10.00
CA PHE A 78 0.24 2.69 10.93
C PHE A 78 0.43 3.08 12.40
N GLU A 79 1.61 3.55 12.78
CA GLU A 79 1.90 4.09 14.10
C GLU A 79 1.45 5.56 14.23
N ALA A 80 1.67 6.36 13.17
CA ALA A 80 1.38 7.78 13.19
C ALA A 80 -0.05 8.14 12.77
N VAL A 81 -0.74 7.27 12.02
CA VAL A 81 -1.99 7.60 11.32
C VAL A 81 -3.15 6.72 11.78
N LYS A 82 -4.24 7.37 12.20
CA LYS A 82 -5.52 6.71 12.49
C LYS A 82 -6.31 6.54 11.19
N ILE A 83 -6.46 5.30 10.70
CA ILE A 83 -7.16 5.06 9.42
C ILE A 83 -8.64 5.46 9.48
N ASN A 84 -9.33 5.04 10.54
CA ASN A 84 -10.73 5.40 10.78
C ASN A 84 -10.79 6.77 11.45
N ASP A 85 -10.57 7.80 10.63
CA ASP A 85 -10.73 9.20 11.01
C ASP A 85 -12.21 9.63 10.97
N ASP A 86 -12.55 10.65 11.75
CA ASP A 86 -13.89 11.24 11.77
C ASP A 86 -14.12 12.10 10.51
N ASN A 87 -13.04 12.61 9.90
CA ASN A 87 -13.09 13.26 8.61
C ASN A 87 -13.18 12.23 7.48
N GLU A 88 -14.33 12.19 6.80
CA GLU A 88 -14.60 11.24 5.72
C GLU A 88 -13.64 11.35 4.53
N VAL A 89 -13.15 12.57 4.22
CA VAL A 89 -12.20 12.79 3.13
C VAL A 89 -10.86 12.12 3.44
N LEU A 90 -10.36 12.31 4.67
CA LEU A 90 -9.12 11.71 5.13
C LEU A 90 -9.25 10.19 5.27
N ARG A 91 -10.35 9.71 5.87
CA ARG A 91 -10.64 8.28 5.99
C ARG A 91 -10.61 7.61 4.61
N ARG A 92 -11.31 8.18 3.63
CA ARG A 92 -11.34 7.66 2.26
C ARG A 92 -9.96 7.68 1.61
N ASN A 93 -9.19 8.75 1.78
CA ASN A 93 -7.83 8.83 1.25
C ASN A 93 -6.92 7.74 1.84
N ARG A 94 -6.98 7.55 3.16
CA ARG A 94 -6.22 6.52 3.89
C ARG A 94 -6.62 5.11 3.47
N LEU A 95 -7.91 4.84 3.29
CA LEU A 95 -8.39 3.54 2.77
C LEU A 95 -7.91 3.28 1.35
N ASN A 96 -7.95 4.27 0.47
CA ASN A 96 -7.37 4.15 -0.87
C ASN A 96 -5.84 3.91 -0.81
N LEU A 97 -5.14 4.45 0.20
CA LEU A 97 -3.71 4.20 0.37
C LEU A 97 -3.44 2.75 0.82
N LEU A 98 -4.32 2.18 1.66
CA LEU A 98 -4.28 0.74 1.98
C LEU A 98 -4.51 -0.14 0.75
N SER A 99 -5.40 0.28 -0.15
CA SER A 99 -5.64 -0.39 -1.42
C SER A 99 -4.41 -0.39 -2.32
N ARG A 100 -3.66 0.74 -2.38
CA ARG A 100 -2.36 0.79 -3.06
C ARG A 100 -1.37 -0.22 -2.47
N ILE A 101 -1.18 -0.22 -1.15
CA ILE A 101 -0.32 -1.21 -0.48
C ILE A 101 -0.72 -2.64 -0.88
N ARG A 102 -2.02 -2.96 -0.87
CA ARG A 102 -2.53 -4.28 -1.23
C ARG A 102 -2.17 -4.62 -2.68
N LYS A 103 -2.39 -3.70 -3.61
CA LYS A 103 -2.10 -3.89 -5.04
C LYS A 103 -0.61 -4.11 -5.30
N THR A 104 0.26 -3.25 -4.77
CA THR A 104 1.73 -3.39 -4.92
C THR A 104 2.20 -4.75 -4.37
N CYS A 105 1.65 -5.16 -3.22
CA CYS A 105 1.98 -6.46 -2.64
C CYS A 105 1.51 -7.63 -3.48
N LEU A 106 0.31 -7.56 -4.07
CA LEU A 106 -0.22 -8.60 -4.93
C LEU A 106 0.58 -8.71 -6.23
N GLN A 107 0.96 -7.59 -6.84
CA GLN A 107 1.80 -7.57 -8.04
C GLN A 107 3.13 -8.30 -7.81
N ALA A 108 3.75 -8.08 -6.65
CA ALA A 108 4.98 -8.79 -6.32
C ALA A 108 4.76 -10.22 -5.81
N ALA A 109 3.59 -10.54 -5.24
CA ALA A 109 3.26 -11.91 -4.84
C ALA A 109 3.00 -12.82 -6.06
N ASP A 110 2.40 -12.28 -7.12
CA ASP A 110 2.23 -13.02 -8.38
C ASP A 110 3.58 -13.47 -8.98
N LEU A 111 4.66 -12.69 -8.78
CA LEU A 111 6.03 -13.10 -9.16
C LEU A 111 6.42 -14.43 -8.50
N THR A 112 6.17 -14.56 -7.19
CA THR A 112 6.58 -15.76 -6.42
C THR A 112 5.82 -17.02 -6.81
N ARG A 113 4.67 -16.89 -7.48
CA ARG A 113 3.87 -18.01 -7.97
C ARG A 113 4.27 -18.47 -9.38
N VAL A 114 5.02 -17.66 -10.12
CA VAL A 114 5.51 -18.01 -11.47
C VAL A 114 6.81 -18.81 -11.41
N GLU A 115 7.61 -18.65 -10.34
CA GLU A 115 8.84 -19.43 -10.11
C GLU A 115 8.64 -20.75 -9.34
N GLY A 116 7.43 -21.06 -8.86
CA GLY A 116 7.11 -22.28 -8.07
C GLY A 116 6.28 -23.31 -8.84
#